data_AF-A0A921LBM1-F1
#
_entry.id   AF-A0A921LBM1-F1
#
_cell.length_a   1.000
_cell.length_b   1.000
_cell.length_c   1.000
_cell.angle_alpha   90.00
_cell.angle_beta   90.00
_cell.angle_gamma   90.00
#
_symmetry.space_group_name_H-M   'P 1'
#
loop_
_entity.id
_entity.type
_entity.pdbx_description
1 polymer ?
#
loop_
_entity_poly.entity_id
_entity_poly.type
_entity_poly.pdbx_seq_one_letter_code
_entity_poly.pdbx_strand_id
1 'polypeptide(L)'
;MKAIQYLLGGMCLAALPVALQAQEQKKDTTLTRTVVVEQEYNPDILDAAKVNVLPRVEPPTVSKKAVAYDEKLTPATRIPAGLMQPYTGRETLSKTPAGYARLGYGNNNNLDLQAAYQFTLTDNDRLNLHLGMDGMNGKLDRGEGLEKWKSRYYRTRAGVDYQHRFRNLDFDLGGHFGLSNFNFMPGWEDSKQKFTAGDVHLGLRNRNKDLVLDYALETNLLLYQRQHDPVAADAGENLIRTKAEVSGDISDEQLIRIGFYMDNAFYREAAFDNCTSVGLNPAYRFHNDDWQLTLGAHVDMAFGFGKQFRAAPDVQVQYNFSDSYLLYAQATGGKRQNDFRQLESYNPYGQLFNQLDATYEQLNATIGFKASPADELWFHVYGGYQDLKGDLFIVPDIITGGTSPLSRLILGQADARNVYVGGAVDYDYKQLFGFHASAIYRNWSTPTEENAAYAESTILGFKPALETDARIDVQPLSALRFSLGYRHIGRTKVEGERADAVSDLYVSAHYELFRNILVYARLNNLLNKNYQYYEGCPAQGFNFLGGVSFRF
;
A
#
# COMPACT_ATOMS: atom_id res chain seq x y z
N MET A 1 12.16 -55.89 -28.07
CA MET A 1 10.87 -55.30 -28.47
C MET A 1 10.49 -54.21 -27.47
N LYS A 2 10.15 -53.04 -28.03
CA LYS A 2 9.39 -51.92 -27.46
C LYS A 2 10.04 -51.05 -26.38
N ALA A 3 10.55 -49.93 -26.90
CA ALA A 3 10.78 -48.65 -26.27
C ALA A 3 9.47 -47.88 -26.01
N ILE A 4 9.52 -46.91 -25.09
CA ILE A 4 8.80 -45.63 -25.16
C ILE A 4 9.66 -44.61 -24.37
N GLN A 5 9.86 -43.39 -24.90
CA GLN A 5 9.51 -42.09 -24.26
C GLN A 5 10.43 -40.87 -24.55
N TYR A 6 9.77 -39.87 -25.19
CA TYR A 6 9.79 -38.40 -25.00
C TYR A 6 10.88 -37.46 -25.58
N LEU A 7 10.44 -36.72 -26.64
CA LEU A 7 10.25 -35.25 -26.75
C LEU A 7 11.27 -34.33 -26.02
N LEU A 8 12.18 -33.58 -26.67
CA LEU A 8 12.02 -32.33 -27.49
C LEU A 8 11.09 -31.30 -26.84
N GLY A 9 11.43 -30.04 -26.61
CA GLY A 9 12.59 -29.17 -26.82
C GLY A 9 12.31 -27.91 -25.97
N GLY A 10 13.27 -27.12 -25.48
CA GLY A 10 14.24 -26.35 -26.23
C GLY A 10 14.20 -24.93 -25.66
N MET A 11 15.26 -24.51 -24.96
CA MET A 11 15.54 -23.11 -24.67
C MET A 11 17.03 -22.87 -24.93
N CYS A 12 17.28 -22.07 -25.97
CA CYS A 12 18.57 -21.44 -26.28
C CYS A 12 18.74 -20.15 -25.47
N LEU A 13 19.99 -19.66 -25.41
CA LEU A 13 20.54 -18.45 -24.76
C LEU A 13 21.04 -18.74 -23.33
N ALA A 14 22.33 -18.64 -22.97
CA ALA A 14 23.44 -17.89 -23.55
C ALA A 14 24.78 -18.61 -23.25
N ALA A 15 25.71 -18.58 -24.21
CA ALA A 15 27.09 -19.03 -24.03
C ALA A 15 28.04 -17.87 -24.34
N LEU A 16 28.83 -17.46 -23.34
CA LEU A 16 30.07 -16.68 -23.50
C LEU A 16 31.23 -17.62 -23.13
N PRO A 17 32.33 -17.67 -23.90
CA PRO A 17 33.40 -18.64 -23.69
C PRO A 17 34.49 -18.06 -22.78
N VAL A 18 34.90 -18.83 -21.76
CA VAL A 18 36.21 -18.68 -21.11
C VAL A 18 36.97 -19.97 -21.37
N ALA A 19 38.00 -19.88 -22.20
CA ALA A 19 38.91 -20.97 -22.51
C ALA A 19 40.03 -21.02 -21.46
N LEU A 20 40.24 -22.19 -20.86
CA LEU A 20 41.48 -22.55 -20.18
C LEU A 20 41.89 -23.94 -20.68
N GLN A 21 42.95 -23.98 -21.49
CA GLN A 21 43.65 -25.19 -21.87
C GLN A 21 44.70 -25.50 -20.79
N ALA A 22 44.73 -26.73 -20.29
CA ALA A 22 45.86 -27.27 -19.55
C ALA A 22 46.28 -28.58 -20.23
N GLN A 23 47.53 -28.62 -20.68
CA GLN A 23 48.22 -29.75 -21.30
C GLN A 23 48.54 -30.81 -20.23
N GLU A 24 48.23 -32.07 -20.52
CA GLU A 24 48.74 -33.23 -19.77
C GLU A 24 50.20 -33.51 -20.13
N GLN A 25 51.05 -33.69 -19.11
CA GLN A 25 52.41 -34.20 -19.29
C GLN A 25 52.64 -35.46 -18.46
N LYS A 26 53.18 -36.47 -19.14
CA LYS A 26 53.37 -37.87 -18.69
C LYS A 26 54.37 -38.01 -17.54
N LYS A 27 54.04 -38.95 -16.65
CA LYS A 27 54.90 -39.55 -15.61
C LYS A 27 56.19 -40.13 -16.19
N ASP A 28 57.29 -39.90 -15.47
CA ASP A 28 58.46 -40.78 -15.50
C ASP A 28 58.94 -41.08 -14.08
N THR A 29 59.45 -42.29 -13.88
CA THR A 29 59.82 -42.91 -12.61
C THR A 29 61.34 -43.03 -12.49
N THR A 30 61.94 -42.69 -11.35
CA THR A 30 62.82 -43.60 -10.57
C THR A 30 63.54 -42.94 -9.37
N LEU A 31 63.60 -43.73 -8.28
CA LEU A 31 64.60 -43.86 -7.22
C LEU A 31 64.70 -42.84 -6.07
N THR A 32 64.33 -43.39 -4.91
CA THR A 32 64.46 -42.98 -3.51
C THR A 32 65.92 -42.87 -3.04
N ARG A 33 66.22 -41.83 -2.24
CA ARG A 33 67.36 -41.80 -1.32
C ARG A 33 66.90 -41.25 0.03
N THR A 34 66.86 -42.13 1.02
CA THR A 34 66.46 -41.83 2.40
C THR A 34 67.63 -41.18 3.12
N VAL A 35 67.45 -39.95 3.62
CA VAL A 35 68.32 -39.34 4.62
C VAL A 35 67.49 -39.23 5.90
N VAL A 36 67.86 -40.01 6.91
CA VAL A 36 67.27 -39.92 8.26
C VAL A 36 68.07 -38.86 9.01
N VAL A 37 67.41 -37.76 9.37
CA VAL A 37 67.92 -36.80 10.34
C VAL A 37 67.13 -37.04 11.62
N GLU A 38 67.77 -37.63 12.62
CA GLU A 38 67.24 -37.68 13.97
C GLU A 38 67.47 -36.31 14.61
N GLN A 39 66.39 -35.55 14.83
CA GLN A 39 66.41 -34.36 15.69
C GLN A 39 65.76 -34.74 17.03
N GLU A 40 66.51 -34.60 18.11
CA GLU A 40 65.98 -34.66 19.47
C GLU A 40 64.94 -33.55 19.67
N TYR A 41 63.69 -33.99 19.83
CA TYR A 41 62.55 -33.14 20.14
C TYR A 41 62.63 -32.71 21.61
N ASN A 42 62.92 -31.44 21.85
CA ASN A 42 62.76 -30.81 23.16
C ASN A 42 61.54 -29.88 23.11
N PRO A 43 60.36 -30.28 23.62
CA PRO A 43 59.17 -29.45 23.55
C PRO A 43 59.26 -28.31 24.55
N ASP A 44 59.43 -27.09 24.05
CA ASP A 44 59.14 -25.89 24.83
C ASP A 44 57.67 -25.54 24.61
N ILE A 45 56.84 -25.84 25.62
CA ILE A 45 55.40 -25.60 25.58
C ILE A 45 55.20 -24.10 25.82
N LEU A 46 55.02 -23.35 24.74
CA LEU A 46 54.54 -21.98 24.82
C LEU A 46 53.06 -22.00 25.21
N ASP A 47 52.77 -21.47 26.39
CA ASP A 47 51.42 -21.32 26.90
C ASP A 47 50.58 -20.46 25.94
N ALA A 48 49.46 -21.01 25.46
CA ALA A 48 48.64 -20.38 24.45
C ALA A 48 47.99 -19.11 25.01
N ALA A 49 48.54 -17.94 24.67
CA ALA A 49 47.81 -16.69 24.81
C ALA A 49 46.60 -16.75 23.88
N LYS A 50 45.44 -17.04 24.47
CA LYS A 50 44.14 -17.05 23.80
C LYS A 50 43.87 -15.63 23.29
N VAL A 51 44.20 -15.36 22.04
CA VAL A 51 43.81 -14.13 21.35
C VAL A 51 42.31 -14.22 21.11
N ASN A 52 41.53 -13.77 22.09
CA ASN A 52 40.08 -13.68 22.01
C ASN A 52 39.68 -12.34 21.39
N VAL A 53 40.08 -12.10 20.13
CA VAL A 53 39.38 -11.12 19.30
C VAL A 53 38.30 -11.89 18.56
N LEU A 54 37.13 -11.93 19.17
CA LEU A 54 35.92 -12.00 18.35
C LEU A 54 36.01 -10.77 17.43
N PRO A 55 35.98 -10.91 16.09
CA PRO A 55 35.60 -9.77 15.29
C PRO A 55 34.26 -9.33 15.86
N ARG A 56 34.20 -8.11 16.40
CA ARG A 56 32.91 -7.44 16.53
C ARG A 56 32.42 -7.33 15.10
N VAL A 57 31.58 -8.26 14.69
CA VAL A 57 30.61 -8.01 13.64
C VAL A 57 29.87 -6.80 14.18
N GLU A 58 30.23 -5.60 13.70
CA GLU A 58 29.31 -4.48 13.84
C GLU A 58 28.06 -4.98 13.13
N PRO A 59 26.95 -5.23 13.85
CA PRO A 59 25.72 -5.56 13.17
C PRO A 59 25.50 -4.44 12.16
N PRO A 60 25.11 -4.72 10.91
CA PRO A 60 24.80 -3.67 9.95
C PRO A 60 23.89 -2.70 10.69
N THR A 61 24.35 -1.45 10.87
CA THR A 61 23.55 -0.44 11.55
C THR A 61 22.27 -0.35 10.76
N VAL A 62 21.20 -0.92 11.30
CA VAL A 62 19.86 -0.79 10.74
C VAL A 62 19.64 0.69 10.67
N SER A 63 19.73 1.22 9.45
CA SER A 63 19.47 2.61 9.15
C SER A 63 18.11 2.89 9.77
N LYS A 64 18.10 3.77 10.78
CA LYS A 64 16.84 4.23 11.36
C LYS A 64 16.05 4.80 10.21
N LYS A 65 15.07 4.05 9.72
CA LYS A 65 14.12 4.57 8.74
C LYS A 65 13.43 5.72 9.45
N ALA A 66 13.79 6.95 9.09
CA ALA A 66 13.15 8.13 9.60
C ALA A 66 11.65 7.92 9.39
N VAL A 67 10.84 8.17 10.43
CA VAL A 67 9.39 8.13 10.32
C VAL A 67 9.02 8.98 9.11
N ALA A 68 8.59 8.33 8.03
CA ALA A 68 8.14 9.00 6.83
C ALA A 68 6.86 9.72 7.25
N TYR A 69 6.97 11.03 7.43
CA TYR A 69 5.80 11.89 7.44
C TYR A 69 5.05 11.61 6.15
N ASP A 70 3.74 11.43 6.23
CA ASP A 70 2.93 11.15 5.06
C ASP A 70 3.18 12.25 4.00
N GLU A 71 3.92 11.88 2.97
CA GLU A 71 4.32 12.70 1.82
C GLU A 71 3.41 12.43 0.63
N LYS A 72 2.49 11.46 0.74
CA LYS A 72 1.57 11.13 -0.34
C LYS A 72 0.51 12.23 -0.51
N LEU A 73 0.56 12.88 -1.67
CA LEU A 73 -0.46 13.78 -2.21
C LEU A 73 -1.55 13.05 -3.01
N THR A 74 -1.69 11.74 -2.85
CA THR A 74 -2.91 11.06 -3.28
C THR A 74 -4.01 11.37 -2.27
N PRO A 75 -5.28 11.65 -2.68
CA PRO A 75 -6.39 11.36 -1.78
C PRO A 75 -6.15 9.96 -1.25
N ALA A 76 -6.20 9.79 0.07
CA ALA A 76 -5.88 8.54 0.73
C ALA A 76 -6.75 7.44 0.11
N THR A 77 -6.26 6.76 -0.93
CA THR A 77 -7.00 5.72 -1.67
C THR A 77 -7.20 4.47 -0.82
N ARG A 78 -6.58 4.48 0.36
CA ARG A 78 -7.10 3.92 1.59
C ARG A 78 -6.89 4.97 2.66
N ILE A 79 -7.89 5.28 3.49
CA ILE A 79 -7.58 5.48 4.91
C ILE A 79 -6.86 4.18 5.28
N PRO A 80 -5.57 4.16 5.62
CA PRO A 80 -4.99 2.94 6.10
C PRO A 80 -5.77 2.58 7.37
N ALA A 81 -6.72 1.64 7.27
CA ALA A 81 -6.83 0.58 8.25
C ALA A 81 -5.57 -0.28 8.09
N GLY A 82 -4.40 0.35 8.31
CA GLY A 82 -3.22 -0.41 8.64
C GLY A 82 -3.58 -1.04 9.98
N LEU A 83 -3.60 -2.37 10.03
CA LEU A 83 -3.30 -3.03 11.28
C LEU A 83 -2.07 -2.32 11.83
N MET A 84 -2.17 -1.72 13.02
CA MET A 84 -0.97 -1.38 13.77
C MET A 84 -0.13 -2.66 13.77
N GLN A 85 1.01 -2.62 13.09
CA GLN A 85 1.98 -3.69 13.19
C GLN A 85 2.30 -3.81 14.68
N PRO A 86 2.04 -4.96 15.32
CA PRO A 86 2.37 -5.14 16.72
C PRO A 86 3.86 -4.88 16.87
N TYR A 87 4.19 -3.97 17.79
CA TYR A 87 5.56 -3.76 18.21
C TYR A 87 6.04 -5.02 18.95
N THR A 88 6.83 -5.87 18.27
CA THR A 88 7.42 -7.10 18.81
C THR A 88 8.92 -6.95 19.10
N GLY A 89 9.35 -5.75 19.50
CA GLY A 89 10.70 -5.52 20.02
C GLY A 89 10.69 -5.25 21.52
N ARG A 90 11.57 -5.88 22.29
CA ARG A 90 11.98 -5.33 23.60
C ARG A 90 13.16 -4.39 23.34
N GLU A 91 12.90 -3.25 22.69
CA GLU A 91 13.88 -2.16 22.59
C GLU A 91 13.55 -1.07 23.61
N THR A 92 14.56 -0.74 24.42
CA THR A 92 14.70 0.53 25.11
C THR A 92 14.86 1.65 24.08
N LEU A 93 13.79 1.94 23.32
CA LEU A 93 13.71 3.15 22.52
C LEU A 93 13.85 4.35 23.47
N SER A 94 14.80 5.24 23.15
CA SER A 94 14.84 6.57 23.75
C SER A 94 13.44 7.17 23.69
N LYS A 95 12.85 7.57 24.83
CA LYS A 95 11.49 8.10 24.94
C LYS A 95 11.22 9.07 23.78
N THR A 96 10.48 8.62 22.77
CA THR A 96 9.95 9.50 21.73
C THR A 96 9.03 10.50 22.42
N PRO A 97 9.07 11.79 22.04
CA PRO A 97 8.15 12.78 22.58
C PRO A 97 6.70 12.29 22.47
N ALA A 98 5.91 12.48 23.53
CA ALA A 98 4.55 11.96 23.65
C ALA A 98 3.55 12.75 22.79
N GLY A 99 3.88 13.99 22.47
CA GLY A 99 3.09 14.92 21.67
C GLY A 99 3.72 15.25 20.33
N TYR A 100 2.85 15.52 19.37
CA TYR A 100 3.17 15.98 18.03
C TYR A 100 2.16 17.05 17.63
N ALA A 101 2.63 18.17 17.09
CA ALA A 101 1.80 19.18 16.46
C ALA A 101 2.44 19.59 15.13
N ARG A 102 1.62 19.88 14.14
CA ARG A 102 2.03 20.33 12.81
C ARG A 102 1.00 21.31 12.29
N LEU A 103 1.49 22.42 11.78
CA LEU A 103 0.68 23.47 11.16
C LEU A 103 1.39 23.96 9.91
N GLY A 104 0.69 23.93 8.79
CA GLY A 104 1.14 24.43 7.51
C GLY A 104 0.02 25.14 6.76
N TYR A 105 0.40 26.15 5.99
CA TYR A 105 -0.48 26.92 5.16
C TYR A 105 0.22 27.29 3.85
N GLY A 106 -0.56 27.43 2.79
CA GLY A 106 -0.07 27.54 1.44
C GLY A 106 -0.91 28.42 0.53
N ASN A 107 -0.53 28.47 -0.75
CA ASN A 107 -1.39 29.08 -1.76
C ASN A 107 -2.68 28.25 -1.93
N ASN A 108 -3.70 28.83 -2.59
CA ASN A 108 -5.02 28.19 -2.74
C ASN A 108 -5.67 27.80 -1.40
N ASN A 109 -5.33 28.50 -0.32
CA ASN A 109 -5.74 28.18 1.04
C ASN A 109 -5.48 26.71 1.42
N ASN A 110 -4.40 26.12 0.87
CA ASN A 110 -3.94 24.81 1.28
C ASN A 110 -3.62 24.85 2.78
N LEU A 111 -4.31 24.02 3.56
CA LEU A 111 -4.18 23.92 5.00
C LEU A 111 -3.70 22.52 5.36
N ASP A 112 -2.82 22.43 6.35
CA ASP A 112 -2.32 21.18 6.91
C ASP A 112 -2.16 21.37 8.42
N LEU A 113 -3.08 20.80 9.19
CA LEU A 113 -3.08 20.83 10.64
C LEU A 113 -3.11 19.38 11.13
N GLN A 114 -2.18 19.03 12.00
CA GLN A 114 -2.18 17.75 12.70
C GLN A 114 -1.76 17.97 14.14
N ALA A 115 -2.41 17.30 15.07
CA ALA A 115 -1.99 17.23 16.45
C ALA A 115 -2.27 15.82 16.97
N ALA A 116 -1.31 15.25 17.70
CA ALA A 116 -1.48 13.98 18.38
C ALA A 116 -0.81 14.04 19.74
N TYR A 117 -1.39 13.37 20.72
CA TYR A 117 -0.80 13.24 22.05
C TYR A 117 -1.12 11.88 22.65
N GLN A 118 -0.07 11.16 23.04
CA GLN A 118 -0.17 9.88 23.70
C GLN A 118 0.01 10.04 25.22
N PHE A 119 -1.08 9.91 25.96
CA PHE A 119 -1.05 9.75 27.41
C PHE A 119 -0.66 8.31 27.76
N THR A 120 0.39 8.16 28.56
CA THR A 120 0.71 6.90 29.25
C THR A 120 0.13 7.01 30.66
N LEU A 121 -1.06 6.47 30.88
CA LEU A 121 -1.79 6.56 32.15
C LEU A 121 -1.15 5.64 33.20
N THR A 122 -0.74 4.45 32.78
CA THR A 122 0.01 3.45 33.56
C THR A 122 1.01 2.73 32.62
N ASP A 123 1.80 1.78 33.13
CA ASP A 123 2.69 0.97 32.30
C ASP A 123 1.95 0.12 31.24
N ASN A 124 0.66 -0.17 31.48
CA ASN A 124 -0.19 -0.99 30.61
C ASN A 124 -1.26 -0.19 29.87
N ASP A 125 -1.50 1.06 30.26
CA ASP A 125 -2.58 1.90 29.75
C ASP A 125 -2.05 3.05 28.88
N ARG A 126 -2.51 3.09 27.64
CA ARG A 126 -2.19 4.17 26.70
C ARG A 126 -3.47 4.75 26.13
N LEU A 127 -3.55 6.08 26.10
CA LEU A 127 -4.62 6.82 25.46
C LEU A 127 -4.00 7.78 24.44
N ASN A 128 -4.32 7.62 23.17
CA ASN A 128 -3.89 8.49 22.10
C ASN A 128 -5.05 9.39 21.68
N LEU A 129 -4.83 10.70 21.67
CA LEU A 129 -5.73 11.66 21.07
C LEU A 129 -5.11 12.16 19.78
N HIS A 130 -5.86 12.17 18.69
CA HIS A 130 -5.40 12.74 17.43
C HIS A 130 -6.45 13.64 16.79
N LEU A 131 -5.97 14.72 16.19
CA LEU A 131 -6.74 15.74 15.50
C LEU A 131 -6.03 16.06 14.19
N GLY A 132 -6.80 16.21 13.12
CA GLY A 132 -6.28 16.54 11.80
C GLY A 132 -7.25 17.42 11.04
N MET A 133 -6.73 18.38 10.30
CA MET A 133 -7.49 19.10 9.31
C MET A 133 -6.60 19.43 8.12
N ASP A 134 -7.04 19.02 6.95
CA ASP A 134 -6.32 19.28 5.70
C ASP A 134 -7.30 19.61 4.58
N GLY A 135 -6.82 20.33 3.58
CA GLY A 135 -7.66 20.68 2.44
C GLY A 135 -7.21 21.93 1.71
N MET A 136 -8.06 22.38 0.79
CA MET A 136 -7.83 23.52 -0.08
C MET A 136 -9.10 24.33 -0.31
N ASN A 137 -8.92 25.60 -0.68
CA ASN A 137 -9.98 26.45 -1.20
C ASN A 137 -9.40 27.41 -2.23
N GLY A 138 -9.47 27.04 -3.50
CA GLY A 138 -8.79 27.70 -4.61
C GLY A 138 -9.59 27.71 -5.90
N LYS A 139 -9.08 28.43 -6.91
CA LYS A 139 -9.66 28.46 -8.26
C LYS A 139 -8.90 27.51 -9.16
N LEU A 140 -9.56 26.45 -9.62
CA LEU A 140 -8.99 25.46 -10.53
C LEU A 140 -9.34 25.80 -11.97
N ASP A 141 -8.36 25.64 -12.86
CA ASP A 141 -8.55 25.81 -14.28
C ASP A 141 -9.22 24.56 -14.87
N ARG A 142 -10.30 24.75 -15.63
CA ARG A 142 -11.07 23.66 -16.24
C ARG A 142 -10.76 23.47 -17.72
N GLY A 143 -9.88 24.29 -18.30
CA GLY A 143 -9.59 24.32 -19.73
C GLY A 143 -10.12 25.58 -20.41
N GLU A 144 -9.72 25.77 -21.67
CA GLU A 144 -10.01 26.99 -22.43
C GLU A 144 -11.53 27.20 -22.62
N GLY A 145 -11.99 28.43 -22.37
CA GLY A 145 -13.39 28.82 -22.55
C GLY A 145 -14.35 28.45 -21.41
N LEU A 146 -13.89 27.72 -20.38
CA LEU A 146 -14.71 27.34 -19.22
C LEU A 146 -14.46 28.25 -18.00
N GLU A 147 -15.50 28.50 -17.21
CA GLU A 147 -15.36 29.24 -15.95
C GLU A 147 -14.49 28.45 -14.96
N LYS A 148 -13.52 29.13 -14.32
CA LYS A 148 -12.69 28.54 -13.28
C LYS A 148 -13.55 28.02 -12.12
N TRP A 149 -13.29 26.78 -11.72
CA TRP A 149 -13.98 26.18 -10.58
C TRP A 149 -13.43 26.74 -9.28
N LYS A 150 -14.27 27.41 -8.50
CA LYS A 150 -13.97 27.74 -7.09
C LYS A 150 -14.07 26.47 -6.25
N SER A 151 -13.06 25.60 -6.31
CA SER A 151 -13.03 24.34 -5.59
C SER A 151 -12.70 24.56 -4.12
N ARG A 152 -13.53 24.01 -3.25
CA ARG A 152 -13.38 23.94 -1.81
C ARG A 152 -13.42 22.47 -1.42
N TYR A 153 -12.42 22.01 -0.66
CA TYR A 153 -12.41 20.69 -0.07
C TYR A 153 -11.63 20.77 1.24
N TYR A 154 -12.30 20.55 2.37
CA TYR A 154 -11.66 20.45 3.68
C TYR A 154 -12.13 19.20 4.39
N ARG A 155 -11.16 18.46 4.94
CA ARG A 155 -11.38 17.27 5.73
C ARG A 155 -10.92 17.51 7.15
N THR A 156 -11.80 17.33 8.11
CA THR A 156 -11.50 17.34 9.55
C THR A 156 -11.59 15.93 10.09
N ARG A 157 -10.65 15.55 10.94
CA ARG A 157 -10.55 14.25 11.57
C ARG A 157 -10.24 14.43 13.05
N ALA A 158 -10.92 13.68 13.89
CA ALA A 158 -10.67 13.63 15.31
C ALA A 158 -10.83 12.18 15.78
N GLY A 159 -9.98 11.72 16.68
CA GLY A 159 -10.10 10.38 17.20
C GLY A 159 -9.39 10.19 18.52
N VAL A 160 -9.83 9.13 19.20
CA VAL A 160 -9.36 8.72 20.51
C VAL A 160 -9.17 7.22 20.48
N ASP A 161 -7.96 6.77 20.81
CA ASP A 161 -7.60 5.37 20.86
C ASP A 161 -7.12 5.02 22.27
N TYR A 162 -7.75 4.04 22.88
CA TYR A 162 -7.36 3.49 24.16
C TYR A 162 -6.83 2.07 23.98
N GLN A 163 -5.69 1.78 24.61
CA GLN A 163 -5.09 0.47 24.63
C GLN A 163 -4.79 0.06 26.07
N HIS A 164 -5.27 -1.13 26.45
CA HIS A 164 -4.94 -1.76 27.72
C HIS A 164 -4.24 -3.10 27.48
N ARG A 165 -3.10 -3.29 28.13
CA ARG A 165 -2.34 -4.54 28.09
C ARG A 165 -2.61 -5.37 29.33
N PHE A 166 -3.50 -6.35 29.21
CA PHE A 166 -3.63 -7.38 30.23
C PHE A 166 -2.43 -8.33 30.16
N ARG A 167 -2.34 -9.26 31.13
CA ARG A 167 -1.29 -10.27 31.18
C ARG A 167 -1.25 -11.10 29.88
N ASN A 168 -2.41 -11.59 29.45
CA ASN A 168 -2.55 -12.56 28.36
C ASN A 168 -3.32 -12.01 27.14
N LEU A 169 -3.77 -10.76 27.19
CA LEU A 169 -4.70 -10.19 26.22
C LEU A 169 -4.35 -8.71 26.01
N ASP A 170 -4.27 -8.28 24.76
CA ASP A 170 -4.27 -6.87 24.41
C ASP A 170 -5.71 -6.47 24.05
N PHE A 171 -6.16 -5.37 24.64
CA PHE A 171 -7.46 -4.75 24.38
C PHE A 171 -7.25 -3.38 23.76
N ASP A 172 -8.02 -3.11 22.71
CA ASP A 172 -8.05 -1.81 22.06
C ASP A 172 -9.50 -1.34 21.84
N LEU A 173 -9.69 -0.04 22.03
CA LEU A 173 -10.95 0.65 21.87
C LEU A 173 -10.69 1.99 21.19
N GLY A 174 -11.28 2.18 20.02
CA GLY A 174 -11.12 3.41 19.23
C GLY A 174 -12.46 4.09 18.99
N GLY A 175 -12.44 5.42 18.93
CA GLY A 175 -13.57 6.23 18.52
C GLY A 175 -13.11 7.34 17.61
N HIS A 176 -13.62 7.39 16.38
CA HIS A 176 -13.18 8.34 15.36
C HIS A 176 -14.35 9.11 14.76
N PHE A 177 -14.05 10.33 14.34
CA PHE A 177 -14.94 11.24 13.67
C PHE A 177 -14.24 11.86 12.46
N GLY A 178 -14.93 11.88 11.33
CA GLY A 178 -14.49 12.47 10.08
C GLY A 178 -15.57 13.38 9.50
N LEU A 179 -15.16 14.53 8.97
CA LEU A 179 -16.03 15.47 8.31
C LEU A 179 -15.36 16.01 7.05
N SER A 180 -15.93 15.72 5.88
CA SER A 180 -15.49 16.27 4.60
C SER A 180 -16.50 17.32 4.15
N ASN A 181 -16.08 18.58 4.06
CA ASN A 181 -16.88 19.68 3.50
C ASN A 181 -16.25 20.11 2.19
N PHE A 182 -17.00 20.00 1.10
CA PHE A 182 -16.50 20.36 -0.21
C PHE A 182 -17.59 20.95 -1.08
N ASN A 183 -17.25 21.38 -2.28
CA ASN A 183 -18.25 21.73 -3.27
C ASN A 183 -18.07 20.96 -4.57
N PHE A 184 -19.17 20.74 -5.26
CA PHE A 184 -19.20 20.15 -6.58
C PHE A 184 -18.77 21.17 -7.64
N MET A 185 -18.50 20.67 -8.86
CA MET A 185 -18.08 21.51 -9.98
C MET A 185 -19.17 22.56 -10.37
N PRO A 186 -18.80 23.69 -11.00
CA PRO A 186 -19.73 24.76 -11.36
C PRO A 186 -20.83 24.27 -12.32
N GLY A 187 -22.05 24.80 -12.15
CA GLY A 187 -23.25 24.42 -12.90
C GLY A 187 -24.38 23.83 -12.06
N TRP A 188 -24.30 23.91 -10.72
CA TRP A 188 -25.30 23.36 -9.79
C TRP A 188 -25.67 24.37 -8.68
N GLU A 189 -26.96 24.45 -8.36
CA GLU A 189 -27.53 25.41 -7.39
C GLU A 189 -27.13 25.11 -5.93
N ASP A 190 -27.08 23.83 -5.52
CA ASP A 190 -26.59 23.41 -4.20
C ASP A 190 -25.22 22.72 -4.29
N SER A 191 -24.21 23.50 -4.69
CA SER A 191 -22.87 22.94 -4.89
C SER A 191 -22.21 22.42 -3.61
N LYS A 192 -22.71 22.70 -2.41
CA LYS A 192 -22.02 22.36 -1.16
C LYS A 192 -22.36 20.95 -0.72
N GLN A 193 -21.36 20.11 -0.53
CA GLN A 193 -21.52 18.76 -0.02
C GLN A 193 -20.87 18.62 1.36
N LYS A 194 -21.49 17.79 2.19
CA LYS A 194 -20.99 17.50 3.53
C LYS A 194 -21.11 16.01 3.83
N PHE A 195 -19.98 15.33 3.91
CA PHE A 195 -19.93 13.92 4.28
C PHE A 195 -19.44 13.79 5.71
N THR A 196 -20.19 13.05 6.52
CA THR A 196 -19.86 12.80 7.93
C THR A 196 -19.62 11.32 8.11
N ALA A 197 -18.49 10.96 8.70
CA ALA A 197 -18.13 9.61 9.06
C ALA A 197 -17.88 9.54 10.57
N GLY A 198 -18.26 8.44 11.19
CA GLY A 198 -17.87 8.12 12.56
C GLY A 198 -17.64 6.63 12.69
N ASP A 199 -16.74 6.22 13.57
CA ASP A 199 -16.56 4.81 13.87
C ASP A 199 -16.22 4.54 15.33
N VAL A 200 -16.60 3.34 15.75
CA VAL A 200 -16.21 2.75 17.04
C VAL A 200 -15.56 1.42 16.74
N HIS A 201 -14.33 1.25 17.19
CA HIS A 201 -13.50 0.07 17.02
C HIS A 201 -13.32 -0.64 18.35
N LEU A 202 -13.47 -1.96 18.36
CA LEU A 202 -13.15 -2.80 19.51
C LEU A 202 -12.33 -3.99 19.03
N GLY A 203 -11.11 -4.12 19.56
CA GLY A 203 -10.20 -5.21 19.26
C GLY A 203 -9.73 -5.95 20.52
N LEU A 204 -9.54 -7.24 20.33
CA LEU A 204 -9.06 -8.20 21.31
C LEU A 204 -8.03 -9.08 20.64
N ARG A 205 -6.85 -9.19 21.24
CA ARG A 205 -5.78 -10.02 20.69
C ARG A 205 -5.10 -10.83 21.77
N ASN A 206 -4.91 -12.11 21.52
CA ASN A 206 -4.13 -12.96 22.40
C ASN A 206 -2.67 -12.49 22.44
N ARG A 207 -2.15 -12.38 23.65
CA ARG A 207 -0.75 -12.05 23.92
C ARG A 207 0.02 -13.24 24.48
N ASN A 208 -0.69 -14.25 24.99
CA ASN A 208 -0.04 -15.43 25.56
C ASN A 208 0.37 -16.39 24.44
N LYS A 209 1.69 -16.43 24.18
CA LYS A 209 2.30 -17.31 23.18
C LYS A 209 2.51 -18.74 23.68
N ASP A 210 2.22 -19.02 24.95
CA ASP A 210 2.23 -20.39 25.49
C ASP A 210 0.94 -21.17 25.17
N LEU A 211 -0.09 -20.50 24.62
CA LEU A 211 -1.32 -21.14 24.19
C LEU A 211 -1.13 -21.80 22.82
N VAL A 212 -1.70 -23.00 22.66
CA VAL A 212 -1.72 -23.74 21.38
C VAL A 212 -2.45 -22.97 20.28
N LEU A 213 -3.38 -22.08 20.64
CA LEU A 213 -4.15 -21.27 19.71
C LEU A 213 -3.84 -19.78 19.93
N ASP A 214 -3.43 -19.12 18.86
CA ASP A 214 -3.41 -17.66 18.77
C ASP A 214 -4.73 -17.17 18.18
N TYR A 215 -5.21 -16.01 18.63
CA TYR A 215 -6.46 -15.46 18.16
C TYR A 215 -6.47 -13.93 18.19
N ALA A 216 -7.22 -13.37 17.26
CA ALA A 216 -7.55 -11.95 17.22
C ALA A 216 -9.02 -11.80 16.84
N LEU A 217 -9.74 -10.93 17.54
CA LEU A 217 -11.12 -10.58 17.26
C LEU A 217 -11.23 -9.06 17.22
N GLU A 218 -11.83 -8.55 16.16
CA GLU A 218 -12.08 -7.14 15.95
C GLU A 218 -13.53 -6.95 15.52
N THR A 219 -14.20 -5.93 16.05
CA THR A 219 -15.51 -5.49 15.57
C THR A 219 -15.58 -3.98 15.50
N ASN A 220 -16.07 -3.48 14.37
CA ASN A 220 -16.20 -2.06 14.08
C ASN A 220 -17.65 -1.72 13.79
N LEU A 221 -18.15 -0.65 14.42
CA LEU A 221 -19.36 0.04 14.00
C LEU A 221 -18.94 1.27 13.18
N LEU A 222 -19.28 1.26 11.90
CA LEU A 222 -18.90 2.28 10.92
C LEU A 222 -20.15 3.04 10.49
N LEU A 223 -20.24 4.32 10.80
CA LEU A 223 -21.38 5.19 10.46
C LEU A 223 -20.96 6.19 9.38
N TYR A 224 -21.74 6.34 8.33
CA TYR A 224 -21.47 7.31 7.26
C TYR A 224 -22.76 7.99 6.82
N GLN A 225 -22.67 9.28 6.47
CA GLN A 225 -23.78 10.05 5.93
C GLN A 225 -23.31 11.01 4.85
N ARG A 226 -24.02 11.00 3.71
CA ARG A 226 -23.81 11.90 2.57
C ARG A 226 -24.88 12.99 2.57
N GLN A 227 -24.58 14.18 3.12
CA GLN A 227 -25.51 15.30 3.10
C GLN A 227 -25.29 16.16 1.86
N HIS A 228 -26.39 16.66 1.28
CA HIS A 228 -26.39 17.48 0.06
C HIS A 228 -25.73 16.79 -1.15
N ASP A 229 -25.74 15.46 -1.19
CA ASP A 229 -25.36 14.71 -2.38
C ASP A 229 -26.45 14.94 -3.47
N PRO A 230 -26.07 15.30 -4.72
CA PRO A 230 -27.04 15.61 -5.77
C PRO A 230 -27.98 14.47 -6.17
N VAL A 231 -27.58 13.22 -5.93
CA VAL A 231 -28.32 12.02 -6.39
C VAL A 231 -28.82 11.20 -5.21
N ALA A 232 -27.97 10.95 -4.23
CA ALA A 232 -28.27 10.15 -3.03
C ALA A 232 -28.30 11.06 -1.78
N ALA A 233 -29.11 12.13 -1.84
CA ALA A 233 -29.20 13.14 -0.79
C ALA A 233 -29.57 12.52 0.56
N ASP A 234 -28.77 12.81 1.58
CA ASP A 234 -28.94 12.31 2.95
C ASP A 234 -28.81 10.78 3.11
N ALA A 235 -28.30 10.09 2.07
CA ALA A 235 -28.03 8.67 2.15
C ALA A 235 -27.07 8.36 3.31
N GLY A 236 -27.50 7.41 4.15
CA GLY A 236 -26.72 6.92 5.27
C GLY A 236 -26.29 5.46 5.08
N GLU A 237 -25.12 5.11 5.60
CA GLU A 237 -24.63 3.74 5.67
C GLU A 237 -24.15 3.45 7.09
N ASN A 238 -24.73 2.44 7.72
CA ASN A 238 -24.25 1.89 8.99
C ASN A 238 -23.72 0.49 8.72
N LEU A 239 -22.44 0.26 8.96
CA LEU A 239 -21.77 -1.01 8.68
C LEU A 239 -21.20 -1.59 9.98
N ILE A 240 -21.58 -2.83 10.29
CA ILE A 240 -20.94 -3.61 11.36
C ILE A 240 -19.95 -4.57 10.70
N ARG A 241 -18.66 -4.35 10.94
CA ARG A 241 -17.57 -5.15 10.38
C ARG A 241 -16.87 -5.94 11.48
N THR A 242 -17.03 -7.25 11.46
CA THR A 242 -16.38 -8.18 12.38
C THR A 242 -15.30 -8.96 11.63
N LYS A 243 -14.12 -9.05 12.23
CA LYS A 243 -13.02 -9.89 11.76
C LYS A 243 -12.57 -10.75 12.91
N ALA A 244 -12.46 -12.05 12.66
CA ALA A 244 -11.85 -12.97 13.62
C ALA A 244 -10.77 -13.76 12.90
N GLU A 245 -9.67 -13.99 13.58
CA GLU A 245 -8.59 -14.85 13.12
C GLU A 245 -8.24 -15.80 14.24
N VAL A 246 -8.12 -17.07 13.90
CA VAL A 246 -7.62 -18.10 14.80
C VAL A 246 -6.51 -18.83 14.06
N SER A 247 -5.38 -19.02 14.72
CA SER A 247 -4.29 -19.83 14.21
C SER A 247 -3.76 -20.77 15.27
N GLY A 248 -3.19 -21.88 14.84
CA GLY A 248 -2.51 -22.83 15.72
C GLY A 248 -1.35 -23.47 14.99
N ASP A 249 -0.26 -23.66 15.73
CA ASP A 249 0.92 -24.36 15.25
C ASP A 249 0.66 -25.87 15.25
N ILE A 250 0.95 -26.52 14.13
CA ILE A 250 1.01 -27.99 14.03
C ILE A 250 2.42 -28.46 14.45
N SER A 251 3.43 -27.69 14.06
CA SER A 251 4.84 -27.86 14.39
C SER A 251 5.55 -26.52 14.30
N ASP A 252 6.84 -26.46 14.64
CA ASP A 252 7.64 -25.23 14.56
C ASP A 252 7.71 -24.60 13.16
N GLU A 253 7.44 -25.39 12.11
CA GLU A 253 7.48 -24.97 10.70
C GLU A 253 6.08 -24.82 10.09
N GLN A 254 5.03 -25.30 10.75
CA GLN A 254 3.71 -25.46 10.16
C GLN A 254 2.61 -24.84 11.01
N LEU A 255 1.77 -24.01 10.40
CA LEU A 255 0.67 -23.33 11.06
C LEU A 255 -0.61 -23.41 10.21
N ILE A 256 -1.74 -23.66 10.87
CA ILE A 256 -3.07 -23.48 10.27
C ILE A 256 -3.64 -22.16 10.77
N ARG A 257 -4.27 -21.42 9.86
CA ARG A 257 -5.01 -20.19 10.13
C ARG A 257 -6.40 -20.28 9.53
N ILE A 258 -7.39 -19.78 10.24
CA ILE A 258 -8.74 -19.55 9.74
C ILE A 258 -9.09 -18.09 9.99
N GLY A 259 -9.22 -17.33 8.91
CA GLY A 259 -9.81 -16.01 8.93
C GLY A 259 -11.33 -16.08 8.77
N PHE A 260 -12.06 -15.28 9.51
CA PHE A 260 -13.49 -15.05 9.38
C PHE A 260 -13.72 -13.54 9.23
N TYR A 261 -14.57 -13.17 8.28
CA TYR A 261 -14.93 -11.79 7.97
C TYR A 261 -16.43 -11.69 7.86
N MET A 262 -17.05 -10.70 8.49
CA MET A 262 -18.47 -10.45 8.36
C MET A 262 -18.74 -8.96 8.30
N ASP A 263 -19.42 -8.54 7.24
CA ASP A 263 -19.86 -7.16 7.03
C ASP A 263 -21.39 -7.15 6.97
N ASN A 264 -22.04 -6.39 7.86
CA ASN A 264 -23.48 -6.14 7.84
C ASN A 264 -23.71 -4.66 7.53
N ALA A 265 -24.11 -4.35 6.31
CA ALA A 265 -24.40 -3.00 5.86
C ALA A 265 -25.90 -2.72 5.91
N PHE A 266 -26.26 -1.61 6.56
CA PHE A 266 -27.61 -1.10 6.66
C PHE A 266 -27.68 0.29 6.03
N TYR A 267 -28.49 0.43 4.99
CA TYR A 267 -28.63 1.67 4.25
C TYR A 267 -29.86 2.46 4.69
N ARG A 268 -29.70 3.79 4.74
CA ARG A 268 -30.78 4.76 4.89
C ARG A 268 -30.96 5.48 3.56
N GLU A 269 -31.32 4.70 2.54
CA GLU A 269 -31.67 5.14 1.19
C GLU A 269 -32.65 4.10 0.65
N ALA A 270 -33.80 4.54 0.14
CA ALA A 270 -34.88 3.62 -0.24
C ALA A 270 -34.51 2.74 -1.45
N ALA A 271 -33.58 3.21 -2.27
CA ALA A 271 -33.08 2.47 -3.43
C ALA A 271 -32.02 1.39 -3.08
N PHE A 272 -31.50 1.36 -1.84
CA PHE A 272 -30.39 0.47 -1.47
C PHE A 272 -30.86 -0.61 -0.49
N ASP A 273 -30.51 -1.85 -0.80
CA ASP A 273 -30.83 -3.01 0.01
C ASP A 273 -29.78 -3.24 1.09
N ASN A 274 -30.25 -3.53 2.30
CA ASN A 274 -29.39 -4.00 3.38
C ASN A 274 -28.73 -5.33 2.97
N CYS A 275 -27.45 -5.47 3.26
CA CYS A 275 -26.72 -6.66 2.88
C CYS A 275 -25.82 -7.18 4.01
N THR A 276 -25.71 -8.50 4.07
CA THR A 276 -24.78 -9.18 4.94
C THR A 276 -23.83 -9.98 4.06
N SER A 277 -22.53 -9.85 4.30
CA SER A 277 -21.55 -10.68 3.63
C SER A 277 -20.68 -11.39 4.66
N VAL A 278 -20.42 -12.67 4.41
CA VAL A 278 -19.66 -13.56 5.28
C VAL A 278 -18.53 -14.15 4.46
N GLY A 279 -17.31 -14.06 4.97
CA GLY A 279 -16.09 -14.55 4.34
C GLY A 279 -15.35 -15.50 5.26
N LEU A 280 -14.79 -16.57 4.68
CA LEU A 280 -13.87 -17.48 5.35
C LEU A 280 -12.56 -17.55 4.56
N ASN A 281 -11.46 -17.65 5.29
CA ASN A 281 -10.12 -17.77 4.72
C ASN A 281 -9.31 -18.82 5.47
N PRO A 282 -9.56 -20.12 5.22
CA PRO A 282 -8.67 -21.17 5.67
C PRO A 282 -7.35 -21.07 4.92
N ALA A 283 -6.24 -21.13 5.66
CA ALA A 283 -4.89 -21.08 5.13
C ALA A 283 -3.97 -22.02 5.91
N TYR A 284 -3.14 -22.75 5.18
CA TYR A 284 -2.01 -23.50 5.71
C TYR A 284 -0.73 -22.75 5.38
N ARG A 285 0.15 -22.59 6.37
CA ARG A 285 1.47 -22.00 6.20
C ARG A 285 2.52 -23.03 6.55
N PHE A 286 3.53 -23.11 5.68
CA PHE A 286 4.77 -23.83 5.93
C PHE A 286 5.91 -22.83 5.77
N HIS A 287 6.80 -22.77 6.75
CA HIS A 287 8.02 -21.98 6.63
C HIS A 287 9.21 -22.77 7.17
N ASN A 288 10.34 -22.64 6.50
CA ASN A 288 11.65 -23.03 7.00
C ASN A 288 12.67 -21.95 6.59
N ASP A 289 13.96 -22.27 6.63
CA ASP A 289 15.02 -21.31 6.31
C ASP A 289 14.96 -20.82 4.85
N ASP A 290 14.66 -21.72 3.92
CA ASP A 290 14.73 -21.45 2.47
C ASP A 290 13.35 -21.13 1.84
N TRP A 291 12.28 -21.69 2.39
CA TRP A 291 10.94 -21.70 1.79
C TRP A 291 9.91 -21.07 2.71
N GLN A 292 9.03 -20.27 2.12
CA GLN A 292 7.78 -19.83 2.76
C GLN A 292 6.61 -20.11 1.81
N LEU A 293 5.70 -20.98 2.25
CA LEU A 293 4.54 -21.42 1.51
C LEU A 293 3.28 -21.04 2.30
N THR A 294 2.34 -20.39 1.63
CA THR A 294 0.96 -20.20 2.10
C THR A 294 0.02 -20.81 1.07
N LEU A 295 -0.86 -21.68 1.53
CA LEU A 295 -1.92 -22.30 0.74
C LEU A 295 -3.26 -22.04 1.40
N GLY A 296 -4.03 -21.12 0.84
CA GLY A 296 -5.36 -20.78 1.32
C GLY A 296 -6.32 -20.43 0.19
N ALA A 297 -7.55 -20.16 0.59
CA ALA A 297 -8.60 -19.68 -0.29
C ALA A 297 -9.47 -18.67 0.45
N HIS A 298 -9.97 -17.66 -0.26
CA HIS A 298 -11.06 -16.82 0.19
C HIS A 298 -12.38 -17.42 -0.29
N VAL A 299 -13.34 -17.57 0.60
CA VAL A 299 -14.70 -18.03 0.30
C VAL A 299 -15.66 -16.99 0.84
N ASP A 300 -16.35 -16.29 -0.05
CA ASP A 300 -17.26 -15.20 0.28
C ASP A 300 -18.69 -15.56 -0.10
N MET A 301 -19.62 -15.28 0.82
CA MET A 301 -21.05 -15.35 0.61
C MET A 301 -21.69 -13.99 0.86
N ALA A 302 -22.68 -13.61 0.05
CA ALA A 302 -23.44 -12.38 0.24
C ALA A 302 -24.95 -12.67 0.27
N PHE A 303 -25.66 -11.95 1.13
CA PHE A 303 -27.09 -12.07 1.38
C PHE A 303 -27.73 -10.67 1.31
N GLY A 304 -28.95 -10.59 0.78
CA GLY A 304 -29.66 -9.32 0.56
C GLY A 304 -29.32 -8.67 -0.78
N PHE A 305 -28.04 -8.35 -1.01
CA PHE A 305 -27.55 -7.70 -2.24
C PHE A 305 -26.21 -8.28 -2.69
N GLY A 306 -25.97 -8.29 -4.01
CA GLY A 306 -24.74 -8.78 -4.63
C GLY A 306 -24.71 -10.28 -4.96
N LYS A 307 -23.60 -10.77 -5.52
CA LYS A 307 -23.46 -12.19 -5.86
C LYS A 307 -23.36 -13.08 -4.62
N GLN A 308 -24.18 -14.12 -4.57
CA GLN A 308 -24.35 -14.96 -3.37
C GLN A 308 -23.12 -15.80 -2.99
N PHE A 309 -22.27 -16.17 -3.94
CA PHE A 309 -21.06 -16.96 -3.66
C PHE A 309 -19.92 -16.60 -4.60
N ARG A 310 -18.72 -16.40 -4.05
CA ARG A 310 -17.47 -16.26 -4.80
C ARG A 310 -16.32 -16.92 -4.04
N ALA A 311 -15.32 -17.38 -4.78
CA ALA A 311 -14.09 -17.90 -4.20
C ALA A 311 -12.88 -17.37 -4.98
N ALA A 312 -11.76 -17.15 -4.28
CA ALA A 312 -10.49 -16.70 -4.83
C ALA A 312 -9.33 -17.42 -4.14
N PRO A 313 -8.19 -17.62 -4.83
CA PRO A 313 -7.01 -18.21 -4.20
C PRO A 313 -6.34 -17.25 -3.21
N ASP A 314 -5.66 -17.81 -2.21
CA ASP A 314 -4.74 -17.12 -1.30
C ASP A 314 -3.46 -17.96 -1.20
N VAL A 315 -2.69 -17.99 -2.30
CA VAL A 315 -1.51 -18.84 -2.45
C VAL A 315 -0.27 -17.97 -2.60
N GLN A 316 0.76 -18.27 -1.82
CA GLN A 316 2.06 -17.61 -1.90
C GLN A 316 3.18 -18.64 -1.76
N VAL A 317 4.16 -18.58 -2.65
CA VAL A 317 5.38 -19.38 -2.60
C VAL A 317 6.56 -18.43 -2.66
N GLN A 318 7.45 -18.50 -1.68
CA GLN A 318 8.69 -17.74 -1.66
C GLN A 318 9.86 -18.71 -1.48
N TYR A 319 10.91 -18.48 -2.25
CA TYR A 319 12.16 -19.21 -2.18
C TYR A 319 13.32 -18.22 -2.01
N ASN A 320 13.97 -18.32 -0.85
CA ASN A 320 15.17 -17.57 -0.49
C ASN A 320 16.37 -18.45 -0.82
N PHE A 321 17.06 -18.16 -1.92
CA PHE A 321 18.28 -18.92 -2.26
C PHE A 321 19.54 -18.31 -1.62
N SER A 322 19.42 -17.12 -1.04
CA SER A 322 20.41 -16.47 -0.17
C SER A 322 19.76 -15.31 0.59
N ASP A 323 20.48 -14.74 1.56
CA ASP A 323 20.05 -13.54 2.28
C ASP A 323 19.75 -12.32 1.38
N SER A 324 20.38 -12.28 0.20
CA SER A 324 20.30 -11.14 -0.73
C SER A 324 19.30 -11.34 -1.86
N TYR A 325 18.67 -12.51 -2.02
CA TYR A 325 17.85 -12.80 -3.19
C TYR A 325 16.64 -13.68 -2.88
N LEU A 326 15.48 -13.22 -3.34
CA LEU A 326 14.19 -13.85 -3.10
C LEU A 326 13.39 -13.95 -4.40
N LEU A 327 13.03 -15.17 -4.77
CA LEU A 327 12.10 -15.46 -5.85
C LEU A 327 10.74 -15.77 -5.23
N TYR A 328 9.67 -15.19 -5.77
CA TYR A 328 8.32 -15.52 -5.29
C TYR A 328 7.32 -15.64 -6.43
N ALA A 329 6.30 -16.46 -6.19
CA ALA A 329 5.10 -16.55 -6.98
C ALA A 329 3.90 -16.47 -6.04
N GLN A 330 2.85 -15.76 -6.43
CA GLN A 330 1.62 -15.67 -5.65
C GLN A 330 0.40 -15.68 -6.57
N ALA A 331 -0.70 -16.23 -6.07
CA ALA A 331 -2.02 -16.17 -6.68
C ALA A 331 -2.99 -15.78 -5.56
N THR A 332 -3.36 -14.51 -5.52
CA THR A 332 -4.22 -13.94 -4.48
C THR A 332 -5.54 -13.47 -5.07
N GLY A 333 -6.47 -13.06 -4.23
CA GLY A 333 -7.71 -12.41 -4.64
C GLY A 333 -8.58 -12.10 -3.45
N GLY A 334 -9.88 -11.98 -3.69
CA GLY A 334 -10.88 -11.78 -2.64
C GLY A 334 -11.74 -10.54 -2.88
N LYS A 335 -12.60 -10.27 -1.89
CA LYS A 335 -13.63 -9.24 -1.97
C LYS A 335 -13.14 -7.89 -1.44
N ARG A 336 -13.46 -6.83 -2.17
CA ARG A 336 -13.37 -5.43 -1.71
C ARG A 336 -14.77 -4.83 -1.68
N GLN A 337 -15.27 -4.58 -0.48
CA GLN A 337 -16.58 -3.95 -0.28
C GLN A 337 -16.55 -2.51 -0.81
N ASN A 338 -17.59 -2.14 -1.57
CA ASN A 338 -17.76 -0.78 -2.09
C ASN A 338 -18.67 0.05 -1.16
N ASP A 339 -18.26 0.14 0.11
CA ASP A 339 -18.91 0.96 1.13
C ASP A 339 -18.67 2.47 0.87
N PHE A 340 -19.46 3.36 1.48
CA PHE A 340 -19.41 4.80 1.15
C PHE A 340 -18.05 5.44 1.44
N ARG A 341 -17.29 4.93 2.42
CA ARG A 341 -15.92 5.38 2.70
C ARG A 341 -14.96 4.97 1.59
N GLN A 342 -15.07 3.74 1.12
CA GLN A 342 -14.29 3.24 0.00
C GLN A 342 -14.58 4.04 -1.28
N LEU A 343 -15.84 4.38 -1.51
CA LEU A 343 -16.25 5.18 -2.67
C LEU A 343 -15.76 6.63 -2.58
N GLU A 344 -15.82 7.28 -1.41
CA GLU A 344 -15.20 8.60 -1.21
C GLU A 344 -13.68 8.56 -1.46
N SER A 345 -13.01 7.49 -1.00
CA SER A 345 -11.57 7.29 -1.19
C SER A 345 -11.21 7.02 -2.66
N TYR A 346 -12.11 6.39 -3.41
CA TYR A 346 -11.98 6.21 -4.85
C TYR A 346 -12.15 7.53 -5.59
N ASN A 347 -13.28 8.21 -5.39
CA ASN A 347 -13.53 9.55 -5.89
C ASN A 347 -14.51 10.29 -4.97
N PRO A 348 -14.10 11.36 -4.27
CA PRO A 348 -14.99 12.09 -3.35
C PRO A 348 -16.16 12.78 -4.06
N TYR A 349 -16.04 13.03 -5.37
CA TYR A 349 -17.08 13.63 -6.20
C TYR A 349 -17.95 12.57 -6.91
N GLY A 350 -17.67 11.28 -6.72
CA GLY A 350 -18.40 10.19 -7.37
C GLY A 350 -19.88 10.18 -6.98
N GLN A 351 -20.76 10.13 -7.97
CA GLN A 351 -22.22 10.09 -7.81
C GLN A 351 -22.73 8.65 -7.79
N LEU A 352 -23.70 8.38 -6.92
CA LEU A 352 -24.27 7.05 -6.68
C LEU A 352 -25.73 7.00 -7.12
N PHE A 353 -25.97 6.53 -8.34
CA PHE A 353 -27.34 6.33 -8.86
C PHE A 353 -27.96 5.01 -8.40
N ASN A 354 -27.14 3.96 -8.29
CA ASN A 354 -27.54 2.62 -7.87
C ASN A 354 -26.58 2.13 -6.80
N GLN A 355 -27.03 1.16 -6.00
CA GLN A 355 -26.14 0.43 -5.10
C GLN A 355 -25.10 -0.34 -5.92
N LEU A 356 -23.83 -0.20 -5.57
CA LEU A 356 -22.72 -0.90 -6.23
C LEU A 356 -22.40 -2.18 -5.45
N ASP A 357 -22.23 -3.30 -6.16
CA ASP A 357 -21.79 -4.58 -5.57
C ASP A 357 -20.32 -4.48 -5.14
N ALA A 358 -19.81 -5.43 -4.37
CA ALA A 358 -18.38 -5.49 -4.05
C ALA A 358 -17.53 -5.76 -5.30
N THR A 359 -16.38 -5.10 -5.42
CA THR A 359 -15.38 -5.48 -6.43
C THR A 359 -14.70 -6.77 -5.98
N TYR A 360 -14.68 -7.78 -6.84
CA TYR A 360 -14.05 -9.06 -6.53
C TYR A 360 -12.80 -9.26 -7.38
N GLU A 361 -11.64 -9.35 -6.72
CA GLU A 361 -10.39 -9.73 -7.36
C GLU A 361 -10.39 -11.26 -7.49
N GLN A 362 -10.83 -11.74 -8.65
CA GLN A 362 -11.04 -13.17 -8.90
C GLN A 362 -9.72 -13.93 -8.94
N LEU A 363 -8.69 -13.29 -9.48
CA LEU A 363 -7.32 -13.78 -9.52
C LEU A 363 -6.37 -12.61 -9.69
N ASN A 364 -5.29 -12.61 -8.91
CA ASN A 364 -4.11 -11.82 -9.14
C ASN A 364 -2.88 -12.71 -8.99
N ALA A 365 -2.37 -13.14 -10.14
CA ALA A 365 -1.21 -14.00 -10.23
C ALA A 365 0.02 -13.14 -10.51
N THR A 366 1.04 -13.22 -9.66
CA THR A 366 2.30 -12.49 -9.80
C THR A 366 3.46 -13.45 -9.67
N ILE A 367 4.48 -13.28 -10.52
CA ILE A 367 5.82 -13.78 -10.28
C ILE A 367 6.75 -12.58 -10.11
N GLY A 368 7.66 -12.66 -9.14
CA GLY A 368 8.58 -11.56 -8.88
C GLY A 368 9.89 -12.01 -8.25
N PHE A 369 10.86 -11.14 -8.40
CA PHE A 369 12.22 -11.31 -7.94
C PHE A 369 12.64 -10.07 -7.17
N LYS A 370 13.12 -10.26 -5.95
CA LYS A 370 13.69 -9.22 -5.10
C LYS A 370 15.16 -9.51 -4.87
N ALA A 371 15.98 -8.48 -4.95
CA ALA A 371 17.42 -8.60 -4.82
C ALA A 371 18.02 -7.44 -4.04
N SER A 372 19.04 -7.72 -3.25
CA SER A 372 19.92 -6.76 -2.60
C SER A 372 21.37 -7.11 -2.92
N PRO A 373 21.83 -6.90 -4.18
CA PRO A 373 23.14 -7.39 -4.64
C PRO A 373 24.33 -6.66 -4.03
N ALA A 374 24.10 -5.50 -3.41
CA ALA A 374 25.07 -4.75 -2.64
C ALA A 374 24.36 -4.18 -1.41
N ASP A 375 25.15 -3.77 -0.41
CA ASP A 375 24.64 -3.00 0.71
C ASP A 375 23.90 -1.76 0.18
N GLU A 376 22.80 -1.41 0.85
CA GLU A 376 22.01 -0.21 0.58
C GLU A 376 21.24 -0.19 -0.77
N LEU A 377 21.48 -1.13 -1.68
CA LEU A 377 20.85 -1.21 -3.01
C LEU A 377 19.84 -2.35 -3.09
N TRP A 378 18.58 -2.03 -3.37
CA TRP A 378 17.49 -2.99 -3.50
C TRP A 378 16.80 -2.90 -4.86
N PHE A 379 16.44 -4.05 -5.41
CA PHE A 379 15.70 -4.19 -6.65
C PHE A 379 14.48 -5.08 -6.45
N HIS A 380 13.41 -4.76 -7.17
CA HIS A 380 12.24 -5.61 -7.26
C HIS A 380 11.67 -5.56 -8.65
N VAL A 381 11.65 -6.69 -9.34
CA VAL A 381 11.07 -6.83 -10.67
C VAL A 381 9.97 -7.88 -10.59
N TYR A 382 8.82 -7.61 -11.20
CA TYR A 382 7.69 -8.51 -11.14
C TYR A 382 6.78 -8.36 -12.35
N GLY A 383 6.02 -9.41 -12.65
CA GLY A 383 5.03 -9.42 -13.70
C GLY A 383 3.87 -10.32 -13.34
N GLY A 384 2.70 -10.04 -13.88
CA GLY A 384 1.50 -10.75 -13.49
C GLY A 384 0.27 -10.49 -14.35
N TYR A 385 -0.82 -11.13 -13.93
CA TYR A 385 -2.14 -11.02 -14.52
C TYR A 385 -3.18 -10.83 -13.41
N GLN A 386 -4.13 -9.93 -13.63
CA GLN A 386 -5.20 -9.61 -12.71
C GLN A 386 -6.57 -9.67 -13.42
N ASP A 387 -7.55 -10.36 -12.83
CA ASP A 387 -8.96 -10.40 -13.25
C ASP A 387 -9.84 -9.84 -12.14
N LEU A 388 -10.54 -8.75 -12.44
CA LEU A 388 -11.41 -8.01 -11.54
C LEU A 388 -12.85 -8.14 -12.02
N LYS A 389 -13.74 -8.51 -11.10
CA LYS A 389 -15.19 -8.59 -11.32
C LYS A 389 -15.87 -7.42 -10.66
N GLY A 390 -16.67 -6.67 -11.41
CA GLY A 390 -17.30 -5.44 -10.91
C GLY A 390 -16.29 -4.40 -10.43
N ASP A 391 -15.24 -4.14 -11.22
CA ASP A 391 -14.28 -3.08 -10.93
C ASP A 391 -14.90 -1.71 -11.14
N LEU A 392 -14.52 -0.75 -10.30
CA LEU A 392 -15.06 0.60 -10.33
C LEU A 392 -14.47 1.39 -11.50
N PHE A 393 -15.33 2.10 -12.21
CA PHE A 393 -14.94 3.12 -13.20
C PHE A 393 -15.88 4.34 -13.08
N ILE A 394 -15.49 5.44 -13.73
CA ILE A 394 -16.29 6.66 -13.79
C ILE A 394 -16.90 6.74 -15.19
N VAL A 395 -18.21 6.98 -15.27
CA VAL A 395 -18.90 7.17 -16.55
C VAL A 395 -18.62 8.58 -17.07
N PRO A 396 -18.02 8.74 -18.26
CA PRO A 396 -17.74 10.02 -18.88
C PRO A 396 -18.99 10.68 -19.45
N ASP A 397 -18.90 12.00 -19.65
CA ASP A 397 -19.96 12.85 -20.22
C ASP A 397 -20.52 12.34 -21.57
N ILE A 398 -19.64 11.76 -22.40
CA ILE A 398 -19.89 11.43 -23.81
C ILE A 398 -20.99 10.36 -24.00
N ILE A 399 -21.24 9.48 -23.01
CA ILE A 399 -22.25 8.42 -23.16
C ILE A 399 -23.68 8.92 -22.93
N THR A 400 -23.88 10.02 -22.20
CA THR A 400 -25.24 10.50 -21.85
C THR A 400 -25.80 11.57 -22.80
N GLY A 401 -24.99 12.07 -23.75
CA GLY A 401 -25.36 13.22 -24.60
C GLY A 401 -25.69 14.48 -23.80
N GLY A 402 -25.25 14.58 -22.54
CA GLY A 402 -25.84 15.44 -21.53
C GLY A 402 -25.22 16.83 -21.44
N THR A 403 -26.05 17.86 -21.53
CA THR A 403 -25.74 19.26 -21.19
C THR A 403 -25.54 19.48 -19.66
N SER A 404 -25.42 18.43 -18.84
CA SER A 404 -25.46 18.50 -17.37
C SER A 404 -24.18 17.97 -16.71
N PRO A 405 -23.58 18.68 -15.74
CA PRO A 405 -22.43 18.19 -14.97
C PRO A 405 -22.69 16.89 -14.15
N LEU A 406 -23.95 16.49 -13.93
CA LEU A 406 -24.32 15.32 -13.11
C LEU A 406 -23.95 13.97 -13.76
N SER A 407 -23.90 13.90 -15.09
CA SER A 407 -23.56 12.69 -15.83
C SER A 407 -22.06 12.36 -15.83
N ARG A 408 -21.20 13.33 -15.47
CA ARG A 408 -19.75 13.26 -15.67
C ARG A 408 -18.98 12.43 -14.63
N LEU A 409 -19.63 12.07 -13.53
CA LEU A 409 -18.99 11.48 -12.36
C LEU A 409 -19.78 10.31 -11.76
N ILE A 410 -20.63 9.66 -12.56
CA ILE A 410 -21.39 8.50 -12.13
C ILE A 410 -20.43 7.33 -11.90
N LEU A 411 -20.53 6.69 -10.73
CA LEU A 411 -19.76 5.49 -10.44
C LEU A 411 -20.44 4.29 -11.10
N GLY A 412 -19.69 3.60 -11.95
CA GLY A 412 -20.10 2.38 -12.63
C GLY A 412 -19.26 1.17 -12.23
N GLN A 413 -19.73 -0.02 -12.58
CA GLN A 413 -19.01 -1.28 -12.37
C GLN A 413 -18.98 -2.13 -13.64
N ALA A 414 -17.80 -2.64 -13.97
CA ALA A 414 -17.60 -3.55 -15.08
C ALA A 414 -16.44 -4.51 -14.81
N ASP A 415 -16.42 -5.66 -15.48
CA ASP A 415 -15.30 -6.58 -15.43
C ASP A 415 -14.08 -5.97 -16.13
N ALA A 416 -12.91 -6.08 -15.49
CA ALA A 416 -11.66 -5.55 -16.03
C ALA A 416 -10.54 -6.55 -15.80
N ARG A 417 -9.65 -6.66 -16.78
CA ARG A 417 -8.48 -7.54 -16.72
C ARG A 417 -7.25 -6.76 -17.11
N ASN A 418 -6.11 -7.09 -16.51
CA ASN A 418 -4.84 -6.54 -16.97
C ASN A 418 -3.70 -7.55 -16.87
N VAL A 419 -2.77 -7.43 -17.82
CA VAL A 419 -1.42 -7.98 -17.69
C VAL A 419 -0.51 -6.83 -17.31
N TYR A 420 0.37 -7.05 -16.35
CA TYR A 420 1.24 -6.00 -15.83
C TYR A 420 2.67 -6.44 -15.66
N VAL A 421 3.59 -5.49 -15.78
CA VAL A 421 5.01 -5.65 -15.48
C VAL A 421 5.47 -4.42 -14.69
N GLY A 422 6.20 -4.67 -13.61
CA GLY A 422 6.66 -3.63 -12.70
C GLY A 422 8.11 -3.82 -12.30
N GLY A 423 8.73 -2.71 -11.93
CA GLY A 423 10.10 -2.64 -11.45
C GLY A 423 10.23 -1.54 -10.40
N ALA A 424 11.06 -1.77 -9.39
CA ALA A 424 11.46 -0.77 -8.42
C ALA A 424 12.96 -0.91 -8.10
N VAL A 425 13.59 0.22 -7.84
CA VAL A 425 14.99 0.34 -7.41
C VAL A 425 15.02 1.33 -6.25
N ASP A 426 15.68 0.91 -5.17
CA ASP A 426 15.90 1.72 -3.99
C ASP A 426 17.39 1.73 -3.66
N TYR A 427 17.93 2.89 -3.34
CA TYR A 427 19.31 3.08 -2.89
C TYR A 427 19.36 4.09 -1.75
N ASP A 428 20.03 3.77 -0.64
CA ASP A 428 20.18 4.68 0.51
C ASP A 428 21.62 4.69 1.02
N TYR A 429 22.41 5.67 0.59
CA TYR A 429 23.80 5.82 1.02
C TYR A 429 23.87 6.62 2.31
N LYS A 430 24.13 5.93 3.44
CA LYS A 430 24.43 6.52 4.75
C LYS A 430 23.47 7.65 5.17
N GLN A 431 22.21 7.59 4.76
CA GLN A 431 21.20 8.65 4.98
C GLN A 431 21.54 10.02 4.37
N LEU A 432 22.65 10.15 3.64
CA LEU A 432 23.08 11.39 2.97
C LEU A 432 22.43 11.53 1.60
N PHE A 433 22.25 10.41 0.91
CA PHE A 433 21.66 10.36 -0.43
C PHE A 433 20.75 9.15 -0.53
N GLY A 434 19.51 9.37 -0.93
CA GLY A 434 18.54 8.34 -1.24
C GLY A 434 18.07 8.48 -2.68
N PHE A 435 17.85 7.35 -3.34
CA PHE A 435 17.21 7.29 -4.64
C PHE A 435 16.14 6.20 -4.62
N HIS A 436 14.93 6.55 -5.02
CA HIS A 436 13.84 5.62 -5.25
C HIS A 436 13.36 5.81 -6.69
N ALA A 437 13.15 4.73 -7.41
CA ALA A 437 12.43 4.76 -8.68
C ALA A 437 11.58 3.51 -8.82
N SER A 438 10.32 3.68 -9.19
CA SER A 438 9.41 2.59 -9.50
C SER A 438 8.61 2.88 -10.77
N ALA A 439 8.28 1.82 -11.50
CA ALA A 439 7.47 1.87 -12.69
C ALA A 439 6.60 0.62 -12.78
N ILE A 440 5.34 0.78 -13.16
CA ILE A 440 4.45 -0.33 -13.50
C ILE A 440 3.67 0.00 -14.76
N TYR A 441 3.77 -0.90 -15.73
CA TYR A 441 2.98 -0.87 -16.95
C TYR A 441 1.84 -1.88 -16.85
N ARG A 442 0.64 -1.48 -17.26
CA ARG A 442 -0.56 -2.31 -17.32
C ARG A 442 -1.18 -2.23 -18.69
N ASN A 443 -1.40 -3.39 -19.29
CA ASN A 443 -2.24 -3.53 -20.46
C ASN A 443 -3.63 -4.00 -20.04
N TRP A 444 -4.60 -3.10 -20.09
CA TRP A 444 -5.97 -3.35 -19.68
C TRP A 444 -6.83 -3.88 -20.82
N SER A 445 -7.83 -4.68 -20.47
CA SER A 445 -8.89 -5.15 -21.36
C SER A 445 -10.17 -5.35 -20.56
N THR A 446 -11.32 -5.31 -21.23
CA THR A 446 -12.62 -5.62 -20.64
C THR A 446 -13.34 -6.63 -21.53
N PRO A 447 -14.14 -7.56 -20.97
CA PRO A 447 -14.98 -8.43 -21.79
C PRO A 447 -16.03 -7.58 -22.50
N THR A 448 -15.88 -7.38 -23.80
CA THR A 448 -16.86 -6.65 -24.61
C THR A 448 -18.02 -7.59 -24.94
N GLU A 449 -19.14 -7.44 -24.24
CA GLU A 449 -20.39 -8.13 -24.60
C GLU A 449 -21.20 -7.28 -25.59
N GLU A 450 -21.92 -7.93 -26.50
CA GLU A 450 -22.77 -7.28 -27.53
C GLU A 450 -23.87 -6.39 -26.91
N ASN A 451 -24.21 -6.60 -25.62
CA ASN A 451 -25.16 -5.82 -24.82
C ASN A 451 -24.53 -5.11 -23.62
N ALA A 452 -23.22 -4.86 -23.62
CA ALA A 452 -22.56 -4.19 -22.50
C ALA A 452 -23.15 -2.79 -22.29
N ALA A 453 -23.50 -2.46 -21.04
CA ALA A 453 -24.11 -1.17 -20.69
C ALA A 453 -23.18 0.04 -20.97
N TYR A 454 -21.88 -0.19 -21.09
CA TYR A 454 -20.86 0.83 -21.33
C TYR A 454 -19.81 0.33 -22.33
N ALA A 455 -19.34 1.24 -23.19
CA ALA A 455 -18.26 0.97 -24.12
C ALA A 455 -16.91 0.78 -23.40
N GLU A 456 -15.97 0.09 -24.05
CA GLU A 456 -14.60 -0.11 -23.54
C GLU A 456 -13.88 1.21 -23.25
N SER A 457 -14.08 2.23 -24.09
CA SER A 457 -13.53 3.59 -23.92
C SER A 457 -13.92 4.23 -22.59
N THR A 458 -15.12 3.93 -22.10
CA THR A 458 -15.61 4.41 -20.80
C THR A 458 -15.02 3.64 -19.63
N ILE A 459 -14.97 2.31 -19.74
CA ILE A 459 -14.50 1.45 -18.64
C ILE A 459 -12.99 1.65 -18.41
N LEU A 460 -12.22 1.79 -19.50
CA LEU A 460 -10.77 1.79 -19.46
C LEU A 460 -10.11 3.17 -19.61
N GLY A 461 -10.81 4.19 -20.10
CA GLY A 461 -10.21 5.48 -20.52
C GLY A 461 -9.40 6.21 -19.45
N PHE A 462 -9.84 6.15 -18.17
CA PHE A 462 -9.12 6.75 -17.04
C PHE A 462 -8.21 5.77 -16.27
N LYS A 463 -8.18 4.48 -16.64
CA LYS A 463 -7.31 3.50 -15.99
C LYS A 463 -5.84 3.85 -16.22
N PRO A 464 -4.96 3.64 -15.23
CA PRO A 464 -3.54 3.86 -15.39
C PRO A 464 -2.92 2.75 -16.25
N ALA A 465 -2.28 3.14 -17.36
CA ALA A 465 -1.50 2.23 -18.20
C ALA A 465 -0.01 2.24 -17.85
N LEU A 466 0.52 3.38 -17.40
CA LEU A 466 1.88 3.48 -16.91
C LEU A 466 1.88 4.35 -15.66
N GLU A 467 2.31 3.81 -14.53
CA GLU A 467 2.55 4.59 -13.31
C GLU A 467 4.04 4.58 -13.02
N THR A 468 4.62 5.75 -12.82
CA THR A 468 6.04 5.94 -12.51
C THR A 468 6.19 6.92 -11.36
N ASP A 469 7.11 6.61 -10.48
CA ASP A 469 7.49 7.43 -9.35
C ASP A 469 9.02 7.42 -9.25
N ALA A 470 9.64 8.59 -9.18
CA ALA A 470 11.07 8.72 -8.99
C ALA A 470 11.33 9.80 -7.95
N ARG A 471 12.15 9.52 -6.94
CA ARG A 471 12.50 10.45 -5.87
C ARG A 471 13.99 10.39 -5.58
N ILE A 472 14.59 11.57 -5.43
CA ILE A 472 15.94 11.75 -4.94
C ILE A 472 15.85 12.48 -3.61
N ASP A 473 16.44 11.91 -2.57
CA ASP A 473 16.56 12.48 -1.23
C ASP A 473 18.03 12.88 -1.01
N VAL A 474 18.28 14.11 -0.54
CA VAL A 474 19.63 14.57 -0.20
C VAL A 474 19.60 15.22 1.17
N GLN A 475 20.52 14.80 2.04
CA GLN A 475 20.69 15.32 3.38
C GLN A 475 22.11 15.92 3.52
N PRO A 476 22.36 17.14 2.98
CA PRO A 476 23.69 17.73 2.98
C PRO A 476 24.18 18.10 4.39
N LEU A 477 23.26 18.30 5.32
CA LEU A 477 23.51 18.57 6.73
C LEU A 477 22.58 17.68 7.56
N SER A 478 22.99 17.31 8.78
CA SER A 478 22.15 16.48 9.66
C SER A 478 20.77 17.09 9.91
N ALA A 479 20.68 18.42 9.91
CA ALA A 479 19.45 19.19 10.15
C ALA A 479 18.65 19.51 8.88
N LEU A 480 19.15 19.24 7.66
CA LEU A 480 18.53 19.67 6.42
C LEU A 480 18.37 18.51 5.45
N ARG A 481 17.11 18.21 5.07
CA ARG A 481 16.77 17.22 4.05
C ARG A 481 16.00 17.89 2.91
N PHE A 482 16.41 17.59 1.69
CA PHE A 482 15.70 17.93 0.46
C PHE A 482 15.23 16.66 -0.22
N SER A 483 14.05 16.70 -0.82
CA SER A 483 13.58 15.67 -1.71
C SER A 483 13.09 16.30 -3.02
N LEU A 484 13.53 15.76 -4.14
CA LEU A 484 13.03 16.07 -5.47
C LEU A 484 12.34 14.81 -5.99
N GLY A 485 11.06 14.91 -6.32
CA GLY A 485 10.29 13.78 -6.83
C GLY A 485 9.53 14.11 -8.10
N TYR A 486 9.33 13.08 -8.92
CA TYR A 486 8.53 13.15 -10.14
C TYR A 486 7.59 11.95 -10.19
N ARG A 487 6.29 12.23 -10.27
CA ARG A 487 5.24 11.23 -10.43
C ARG A 487 4.55 11.43 -11.77
N HIS A 488 4.49 10.36 -12.56
CA HIS A 488 3.80 10.36 -13.84
C HIS A 488 2.85 9.16 -13.98
N ILE A 489 1.60 9.45 -14.36
CA ILE A 489 0.57 8.44 -14.62
C ILE A 489 0.03 8.64 -16.03
N GLY A 490 0.49 7.80 -16.95
CA GLY A 490 -0.06 7.67 -18.30
C GLY A 490 -1.37 6.86 -18.28
N ARG A 491 -2.37 7.33 -19.01
CA ARG A 491 -3.70 6.70 -19.11
C ARG A 491 -3.75 5.67 -20.24
N THR A 492 -4.66 4.72 -20.11
CA THR A 492 -4.92 3.70 -21.15
C THR A 492 -5.33 4.36 -22.47
N LYS A 493 -4.79 3.85 -23.57
CA LYS A 493 -5.20 4.27 -24.91
C LYS A 493 -6.45 3.49 -25.28
N VAL A 494 -7.53 4.19 -25.58
CA VAL A 494 -8.75 3.55 -26.09
C VAL A 494 -9.21 4.32 -27.33
N GLU A 495 -9.61 3.59 -28.38
CA GLU A 495 -10.09 4.18 -29.65
C GLU A 495 -9.16 5.23 -30.30
N GLY A 496 -7.86 5.19 -30.00
CA GLY A 496 -6.88 6.14 -30.55
C GLY A 496 -6.54 7.30 -29.62
N GLU A 497 -7.34 7.56 -28.60
CA GLU A 497 -7.20 8.69 -27.68
C GLU A 497 -6.67 8.28 -26.30
N ARG A 498 -6.13 9.25 -25.56
CA ARG A 498 -5.66 9.11 -24.18
C ARG A 498 -6.08 10.33 -23.38
N ALA A 499 -6.65 10.11 -22.20
CA ALA A 499 -6.82 11.18 -21.24
C ALA A 499 -5.45 11.75 -20.79
N ASP A 500 -5.44 13.01 -20.38
CA ASP A 500 -4.22 13.70 -19.96
C ASP A 500 -3.50 12.94 -18.85
N ALA A 501 -2.19 12.79 -19.03
CA ALA A 501 -1.35 12.12 -18.04
C ALA A 501 -1.18 13.00 -16.80
N VAL A 502 -1.21 12.38 -15.63
CA VAL A 502 -0.76 13.04 -14.40
C VAL A 502 0.74 13.26 -14.53
N SER A 503 1.21 14.48 -14.26
CA SER A 503 2.63 14.81 -14.32
C SER A 503 2.95 15.81 -13.24
N ASP A 504 3.48 15.33 -12.12
CA ASP A 504 3.69 16.08 -10.90
C ASP A 504 5.18 16.05 -10.53
N LEU A 505 5.88 17.15 -10.83
CA LEU A 505 7.23 17.40 -10.33
C LEU A 505 7.10 18.17 -9.03
N TYR A 506 7.65 17.63 -7.95
CA TYR A 506 7.55 18.22 -6.63
C TYR A 506 8.91 18.29 -5.93
N VAL A 507 9.02 19.27 -5.04
CA VAL A 507 10.17 19.46 -4.16
C VAL A 507 9.66 19.58 -2.73
N SER A 508 10.26 18.85 -1.81
CA SER A 508 10.10 19.06 -0.37
C SER A 508 11.42 19.43 0.28
N ALA A 509 11.36 20.26 1.32
CA ALA A 509 12.49 20.62 2.13
C ALA A 509 12.08 20.57 3.60
N HIS A 510 12.93 20.00 4.43
CA HIS A 510 12.74 19.84 5.86
C HIS A 510 13.99 20.34 6.58
N TYR A 511 13.81 21.27 7.51
CA TYR A 511 14.89 21.85 8.30
C TYR A 511 14.61 21.73 9.80
N GLU A 512 15.43 20.99 10.51
CA GLU A 512 15.41 20.89 11.97
C GLU A 512 16.05 22.14 12.57
N LEU A 513 15.20 23.09 12.98
CA LEU A 513 15.64 24.38 13.55
C LEU A 513 16.20 24.20 14.96
N PHE A 514 15.53 23.36 15.76
CA PHE A 514 15.93 22.96 17.11
C PHE A 514 15.59 21.49 17.33
N ARG A 515 16.17 20.87 18.38
CA ARG A 515 15.73 19.54 18.82
C ARG A 515 14.21 19.57 19.00
N ASN A 516 13.51 18.81 18.16
CA ASN A 516 12.05 18.68 18.09
C ASN A 516 11.24 19.78 17.37
N ILE A 517 11.86 20.81 16.80
CA ILE A 517 11.17 21.79 15.92
C ILE A 517 11.69 21.63 14.50
N LEU A 518 10.79 21.27 13.58
CA LEU A 518 11.06 21.08 12.17
C LEU A 518 10.24 22.07 11.35
N VAL A 519 10.89 22.86 10.51
CA VAL A 519 10.23 23.67 9.48
C VAL A 519 10.21 22.85 8.20
N TYR A 520 9.10 22.87 7.46
CA TYR A 520 9.00 22.19 6.18
C TYR A 520 8.36 23.09 5.11
N ALA A 521 8.75 22.85 3.88
CA ALA A 521 8.16 23.45 2.69
C ALA A 521 7.96 22.37 1.63
N ARG A 522 6.84 22.45 0.90
CA ARG A 522 6.49 21.56 -0.20
C ARG A 522 6.03 22.40 -1.38
N LEU A 523 6.57 22.13 -2.55
CA LEU A 523 6.20 22.72 -3.83
C LEU A 523 5.77 21.57 -4.74
N ASN A 524 4.55 21.60 -5.25
CA ASN A 524 4.02 20.54 -6.10
C ASN A 524 3.57 21.11 -7.45
N ASN A 525 3.49 20.22 -8.45
CA ASN A 525 3.19 20.56 -9.83
C ASN A 525 4.06 21.74 -10.33
N LEU A 526 5.38 21.64 -10.13
CA LEU A 526 6.37 22.65 -10.56
C LEU A 526 6.36 22.90 -12.08
N LEU A 527 5.92 21.90 -12.85
CA LEU A 527 5.73 22.01 -14.30
C LEU A 527 4.46 22.78 -14.69
N ASN A 528 3.62 23.14 -13.71
CA ASN A 528 2.33 23.80 -13.86
C ASN A 528 1.46 23.16 -14.94
N LYS A 529 1.41 21.82 -14.94
CA LYS A 529 0.64 21.05 -15.92
C LYS A 529 -0.83 21.01 -15.49
N ASN A 530 -1.71 21.20 -16.46
CA ASN A 530 -3.14 21.01 -16.30
C ASN A 530 -3.45 19.54 -16.60
N TYR A 531 -3.74 18.75 -15.57
CA TYR A 531 -4.18 17.37 -15.69
C TYR A 531 -5.35 17.14 -14.73
N GLN A 532 -6.03 16.01 -14.89
CA GLN A 532 -7.20 15.65 -14.10
C GLN A 532 -6.92 14.39 -13.26
N TYR A 533 -7.24 14.45 -11.96
CA TYR A 533 -7.17 13.26 -11.10
C TYR A 533 -8.33 12.30 -11.40
N TYR A 534 -9.51 12.90 -11.55
CA TYR A 534 -10.76 12.28 -11.98
C TYR A 534 -11.31 13.08 -13.14
N GLU A 535 -12.11 12.45 -13.98
CA GLU A 535 -12.73 13.13 -15.10
C GLU A 535 -13.49 14.40 -14.68
N GLY A 536 -13.19 15.52 -15.32
CA GLY A 536 -13.81 16.82 -15.00
C GLY A 536 -13.35 17.47 -13.68
N CYS A 537 -12.50 16.80 -12.90
CA CYS A 537 -11.89 17.30 -11.67
C CYS A 537 -10.39 17.63 -11.89
N PRO A 538 -10.08 18.87 -12.31
CA PRO A 538 -8.69 19.29 -12.53
C PRO A 538 -7.89 19.27 -11.24
N ALA A 539 -6.60 18.96 -11.37
CA ALA A 539 -5.64 19.13 -10.29
C ALA A 539 -5.37 20.62 -10.02
N GLN A 540 -4.82 20.91 -8.84
CA GLN A 540 -4.19 22.21 -8.62
C GLN A 540 -3.03 22.38 -9.61
N GLY A 541 -2.89 23.58 -10.17
CA GLY A 541 -1.65 24.00 -10.83
C GLY A 541 -0.49 24.05 -9.84
N PHE A 542 0.50 24.90 -10.10
CA PHE A 542 1.58 25.13 -9.14
C PHE A 542 1.02 25.44 -7.73
N ASN A 543 1.41 24.63 -6.75
CA ASN A 543 0.99 24.80 -5.37
C ASN A 543 2.15 24.66 -4.39
N PHE A 544 2.09 25.48 -3.34
CA PHE A 544 3.09 25.58 -2.29
C PHE A 544 2.39 25.45 -0.94
N LEU A 545 3.01 24.71 -0.03
CA LEU A 545 2.62 24.64 1.37
C LEU A 545 3.87 24.70 2.25
N GLY A 546 3.89 25.63 3.20
CA GLY A 546 4.95 25.75 4.19
C GLY A 546 4.39 25.61 5.59
N GLY A 547 5.16 25.03 6.52
CA GLY A 547 4.69 24.82 7.88
C GLY A 547 5.79 24.51 8.89
N VAL A 548 5.35 24.34 10.12
CA VAL A 548 6.18 23.98 11.27
C VAL A 548 5.59 22.74 11.91
N SER A 549 6.46 21.84 12.34
CA SER A 549 6.15 20.66 13.12
C SER A 549 6.93 20.72 14.43
N PHE A 550 6.27 20.35 15.52
CA PHE A 550 6.80 20.32 16.86
C PHE A 550 6.54 18.94 17.47
N ARG A 551 7.55 18.36 18.11
CA ARG A 551 7.44 17.13 18.92
C ARG A 551 7.72 17.48 20.39
N PHE A 552 6.95 16.99 21.35
CA PHE A 552 7.10 17.36 22.77
C PHE A 552 6.83 16.26 23.78
#